data_AF-F2L6D0-F1
#
_entry.id   AF-F2L6D0-F1
#
_cell.length_a   1.000
_cell.length_b   1.000
_cell.length_c   1.000
_cell.angle_alpha   90.00
_cell.angle_beta   90.00
_cell.angle_gamma   90.00
#
_symmetry.space_group_name_H-M   'P 1'
#
loop_
_entity.id
_entity.type
_entity.pdbx_description
1 polymer ?
#
loop_
_entity_poly.entity_id
_entity_poly.type
_entity_poly.pdbx_seq_one_letter_code
_entity_poly.pdbx_strand_id
1 'polypeptide(L)'
;MDRAGRFTVASAVGYVVAALFNAILDVVKESVKAVNAWLTTTFGHHWIGHGVLVVLSFVIATALAALVYRGTPTDSTIRKITIAVLATTIVSVLIIATFYTTHG
;
A
#
# COMPACT_ATOMS: atom_id res chain seq x y z
N MET A 1 -23.96 8.56 -12.74
CA MET A 1 -22.60 8.20 -12.28
C MET A 1 -22.73 7.40 -11.00
N ASP A 2 -22.33 6.13 -11.02
CA ASP A 2 -22.22 5.34 -9.79
C ASP A 2 -20.98 5.82 -9.01
N ARG A 3 -21.19 6.57 -7.94
CA ARG A 3 -20.12 7.04 -7.05
C ARG A 3 -19.44 5.86 -6.34
N ALA A 4 -20.18 4.80 -6.04
CA ALA A 4 -19.68 3.61 -5.35
C ALA A 4 -18.66 2.88 -6.23
N GLY A 5 -18.99 2.58 -7.49
CA GLY A 5 -18.09 1.90 -8.42
C GLY A 5 -16.76 2.64 -8.65
N ARG A 6 -16.78 3.97 -8.72
CA ARG A 6 -15.55 4.78 -8.77
C ARG A 6 -14.70 4.58 -7.52
N PHE A 7 -15.29 4.69 -6.33
CA PHE A 7 -14.55 4.53 -5.09
C PHE A 7 -14.06 3.10 -4.87
N THR A 8 -14.77 2.08 -5.38
CA THR A 8 -14.31 0.69 -5.36
C THR A 8 -13.04 0.49 -6.19
N VAL A 9 -13.00 1.00 -7.43
CA VAL A 9 -11.79 0.90 -8.26
C VAL A 9 -10.65 1.72 -7.65
N ALA A 10 -10.95 2.94 -7.19
CA ALA A 10 -9.96 3.81 -6.59
C ALA A 10 -9.34 3.25 -5.30
N SER A 11 -10.16 2.66 -4.42
CA SER A 11 -9.66 2.04 -3.19
C SER A 11 -8.85 0.78 -3.47
N ALA A 12 -9.19 0.00 -4.51
CA ALA A 12 -8.38 -1.13 -4.92
C ALA A 12 -7.01 -0.70 -5.49
N VAL A 13 -6.94 0.42 -6.22
CA VAL A 13 -5.66 1.04 -6.61
C VAL A 13 -4.90 1.52 -5.38
N GLY A 14 -5.58 2.18 -4.44
CA GLY A 14 -4.97 2.61 -3.18
C GLY A 14 -4.38 1.45 -2.39
N TYR A 15 -5.08 0.31 -2.34
CA TYR A 15 -4.59 -0.92 -1.71
C TYR A 15 -3.31 -1.42 -2.38
N VAL A 16 -3.27 -1.51 -3.71
CA VAL A 16 -2.08 -1.96 -4.46
C VAL A 16 -0.84 -1.12 -4.09
N VAL A 17 -1.01 0.21 -4.03
CA VAL A 17 0.07 1.13 -3.65
C VAL A 17 0.47 0.92 -2.18
N ALA A 18 -0.51 0.87 -1.28
CA ALA A 18 -0.26 0.73 0.15
C ALA A 18 0.37 -0.61 0.52
N ALA A 19 0.00 -1.70 -0.14
CA ALA A 19 0.56 -3.04 0.09
C ALA A 19 2.05 -3.08 -0.25
N LEU A 20 2.42 -2.58 -1.44
CA LEU A 20 3.82 -2.48 -1.85
C LEU A 20 4.61 -1.52 -0.98
N PHE A 21 4.04 -0.33 -0.69
CA PHE A 21 4.66 0.63 0.21
C PHE A 21 4.90 0.04 1.60
N ASN A 22 3.93 -0.68 2.16
CA ASN A 22 4.05 -1.36 3.43
C ASN A 22 5.21 -2.36 3.43
N ALA A 23 5.30 -3.22 2.42
CA ALA A 23 6.38 -4.21 2.32
C ALA A 23 7.76 -3.55 2.19
N ILE A 24 7.87 -2.50 1.37
CA ILE A 24 9.12 -1.76 1.20
C ILE A 24 9.51 -1.02 2.48
N LEU A 25 8.56 -0.31 3.11
CA LEU A 25 8.81 0.44 4.34
C LEU A 25 9.25 -0.48 5.47
N ASP A 26 8.68 -1.69 5.54
CA ASP A 26 9.07 -2.70 6.53
C ASP A 26 10.54 -3.10 6.38
N VAL A 27 10.97 -3.48 5.18
CA VAL A 27 12.37 -3.80 4.90
C VAL A 27 13.29 -2.60 5.17
N VAL A 28 12.90 -1.42 4.71
CA VAL A 28 13.72 -0.20 4.85
C VAL A 28 13.87 0.21 6.31
N LYS A 29 12.81 0.18 7.11
CA LYS A 29 12.89 0.59 8.52
C LYS A 29 13.75 -0.38 9.34
N GLU A 30 13.76 -1.67 8.99
CA GLU A 30 14.62 -2.64 9.67
C GLU A 30 16.08 -2.57 9.18
N SER A 31 16.30 -2.26 7.91
CA SER A 31 17.64 -2.20 7.31
C SER A 31 18.38 -0.89 7.61
N VAL A 32 17.65 0.20 7.81
CA VAL A 32 18.22 1.55 7.94
C VAL A 32 17.90 2.14 9.32
N LYS A 33 18.88 2.10 10.23
CA LYS A 33 18.75 2.63 11.61
C LYS A 33 18.21 4.06 11.65
N ALA A 34 18.62 4.92 10.71
CA ALA A 34 18.15 6.30 10.64
C ALA A 34 16.64 6.41 10.38
N VAL A 35 16.07 5.51 9.56
CA VAL A 35 14.63 5.49 9.28
C VAL A 35 13.86 5.00 10.52
N ASN A 36 14.31 3.94 11.17
CA ASN A 36 13.70 3.46 12.42
C ASN A 36 13.71 4.54 13.51
N ALA A 37 14.85 5.20 13.70
CA ALA A 37 15.00 6.28 14.66
C ALA A 37 14.10 7.47 14.32
N TRP A 38 14.01 7.86 13.06
CA TRP A 38 13.10 8.92 12.62
C TRP A 38 11.63 8.58 12.90
N LEU A 39 11.21 7.34 12.63
CA LEU A 39 9.84 6.90 12.95
C LEU A 39 9.57 6.92 14.45
N THR A 40 10.51 6.44 15.26
CA THR A 40 10.39 6.44 16.73
C THR A 40 10.33 7.85 17.30
N THR A 41 11.21 8.75 16.86
CA THR A 41 11.27 10.14 17.34
C THR A 41 10.06 10.97 16.91
N THR A 42 9.55 10.74 15.69
CA THR A 42 8.42 11.51 15.14
C THR A 42 7.07 11.03 15.67
N PHE A 43 6.89 9.71 15.82
CA PHE A 43 5.59 9.10 16.16
C PHE A 43 5.56 8.44 17.55
N GLY A 44 6.62 8.61 18.35
CA GLY A 44 6.79 7.98 19.67
C GLY A 44 7.20 6.50 19.61
N HIS A 45 6.85 5.80 18.53
CA HIS A 45 7.24 4.41 18.31
C HIS A 45 7.30 4.08 16.81
N HIS A 46 8.32 3.34 16.36
CA HIS A 46 8.53 3.06 14.95
C HIS A 46 7.35 2.33 14.28
N TRP A 47 6.69 1.39 14.99
CA TRP A 47 5.52 0.67 14.45
C TRP A 47 4.29 1.59 14.29
N ILE A 48 4.14 2.61 15.14
CA ILE A 48 3.07 3.61 15.01
C ILE A 48 3.31 4.44 13.76
N GLY A 49 4.53 4.98 13.60
CA GLY A 49 4.90 5.75 12.41
C GLY A 49 4.74 4.95 11.13
N HIS A 50 5.13 3.67 11.15
CA HIS A 50 4.88 2.74 10.05
C HIS A 50 3.39 2.66 9.69
N GLY A 51 2.53 2.36 10.67
CA GLY A 51 1.09 2.27 10.45
C GLY A 51 0.48 3.56 9.91
N VAL A 52 0.89 4.72 10.44
CA VAL A 52 0.43 6.04 9.97
C VAL A 52 0.81 6.25 8.51
N LEU A 53 2.07 6.00 8.14
CA LEU A 53 2.52 6.20 6.76
C LEU A 53 1.82 5.25 5.77
N VAL A 54 1.57 4.01 6.17
CA VAL A 54 0.83 3.05 5.35
C VAL A 54 -0.61 3.51 5.13
N VAL A 55 -1.32 3.93 6.19
CA VAL A 55 -2.69 4.45 6.06
C VAL A 55 -2.72 5.73 5.21
N LEU A 56 -1.77 6.65 5.41
CA LEU A 56 -1.66 7.86 4.59
C LEU A 56 -1.42 7.51 3.12
N SER A 57 -0.53 6.56 2.83
CA SER A 57 -0.27 6.11 1.45
C SER A 57 -1.54 5.56 0.79
N PHE A 58 -2.34 4.77 1.52
CA PHE A 58 -3.62 4.23 1.04
C PHE A 58 -4.61 5.34 0.74
N VAL A 59 -4.81 6.28 1.67
CA VAL A 59 -5.78 7.37 1.53
C VAL A 59 -5.39 8.30 0.38
N ILE A 60 -4.12 8.69 0.29
CA ILE A 60 -3.61 9.57 -0.76
C ILE A 60 -3.75 8.89 -2.12
N ALA A 61 -3.29 7.64 -2.26
CA ALA A 61 -3.39 6.90 -3.52
C ALA A 61 -4.85 6.68 -3.94
N THR A 62 -5.74 6.36 -3.00
CA THR A 62 -7.18 6.24 -3.25
C THR A 62 -7.78 7.55 -3.74
N ALA A 63 -7.46 8.67 -3.08
CA ALA A 63 -7.95 9.99 -3.45
C ALA A 63 -7.47 10.37 -4.87
N LEU A 64 -6.18 10.21 -5.16
CA LEU A 64 -5.61 10.48 -6.47
C LEU A 64 -6.24 9.59 -7.55
N ALA A 65 -6.39 8.29 -7.29
CA ALA A 65 -7.05 7.37 -8.21
C ALA A 65 -8.52 7.77 -8.47
N ALA A 66 -9.25 8.21 -7.45
CA ALA A 66 -10.63 8.68 -7.59
C ALA A 66 -10.73 9.99 -8.39
N LEU A 67 -9.72 10.86 -8.32
CA LEU A 67 -9.66 12.10 -9.11
C LEU A 67 -9.36 11.82 -10.59
N VAL A 68 -8.52 10.83 -10.87
CA VAL A 68 -8.13 10.44 -12.23
C VAL A 68 -9.19 9.55 -12.90
N TYR A 69 -9.81 8.64 -12.14
CA TYR A 69 -10.77 7.69 -12.68
C TYR A 69 -12.15 8.34 -12.88
N ARG A 70 -12.49 8.62 -14.15
CA ARG A 70 -13.76 9.25 -14.56
C ARG A 70 -14.76 8.28 -15.22
N GLY A 71 -14.39 7.01 -15.39
CA GLY A 71 -15.20 6.01 -16.09
C GLY A 71 -16.16 5.22 -15.19
N THR A 72 -17.05 4.47 -15.81
CA THR A 72 -17.83 3.40 -15.15
C THR A 72 -17.01 2.11 -15.15
N PRO A 73 -16.86 1.42 -14.00
CA PRO A 73 -16.16 0.13 -13.96
C PRO A 73 -16.79 -0.86 -14.94
N THR A 74 -15.95 -1.45 -15.79
CA THR A 74 -16.34 -2.57 -16.66
C THR A 74 -15.87 -3.88 -16.05
N ASP A 75 -16.42 -5.01 -16.46
CA ASP A 75 -15.95 -6.33 -16.01
C ASP A 75 -14.44 -6.53 -16.28
N SER A 76 -13.93 -5.97 -17.38
CA SER A 76 -12.50 -5.96 -17.69
C SER A 76 -11.70 -5.13 -16.68
N THR A 77 -12.21 -3.96 -16.29
CA THR A 77 -11.60 -3.11 -15.25
C THR A 77 -11.52 -3.85 -13.92
N ILE A 78 -12.63 -4.47 -13.50
CA ILE A 78 -12.72 -5.23 -12.26
C ILE A 78 -11.74 -6.42 -12.30
N ARG A 79 -11.71 -7.19 -13.38
CA ARG A 79 -10.77 -8.31 -13.51
C ARG A 79 -9.31 -7.86 -13.41
N LYS A 80 -8.94 -6.79 -14.11
CA LYS A 80 -7.56 -6.25 -14.09
C LYS A 80 -7.15 -5.78 -12.70
N ILE A 81 -8.01 -5.03 -12.00
CA ILE A 81 -7.68 -4.54 -10.67
C ILE A 81 -7.64 -5.67 -9.64
N THR A 82 -8.50 -6.67 -9.75
CA THR A 82 -8.44 -7.87 -8.90
C THR A 82 -7.11 -8.63 -9.10
N ILE A 83 -6.69 -8.83 -10.35
CA ILE A 83 -5.38 -9.46 -10.63
C ILE A 83 -4.24 -8.62 -10.04
N ALA A 84 -4.28 -7.30 -10.19
CA ALA A 84 -3.27 -6.41 -9.64
C ALA A 84 -3.21 -6.50 -8.10
N VAL A 85 -4.36 -6.49 -7.43
CA VAL A 85 -4.47 -6.70 -5.97
C VAL A 85 -3.81 -8.02 -5.59
N LEU A 86 -4.22 -9.14 -6.19
CA LEU A 86 -3.66 -10.46 -5.87
C LEU A 86 -2.14 -10.53 -6.11
N ALA A 87 -1.68 -10.08 -7.28
CA ALA A 87 -0.27 -10.12 -7.64
C ALA A 87 0.57 -9.26 -6.68
N THR A 88 0.11 -8.05 -6.36
CA THR A 88 0.84 -7.16 -5.44
C THR A 88 0.81 -7.65 -4.01
N THR A 89 -0.27 -8.26 -3.53
CA THR A 89 -0.29 -8.94 -2.23
C THR A 89 0.75 -10.06 -2.18
N ILE A 90 0.79 -10.94 -3.19
CA ILE A 90 1.77 -12.03 -3.26
C ILE A 90 3.19 -11.48 -3.25
N VAL A 91 3.48 -10.49 -4.11
CA VAL A 91 4.81 -9.84 -4.17
C VAL A 91 5.16 -9.20 -2.83
N SER A 92 4.23 -8.50 -2.18
CA SER A 92 4.45 -7.86 -0.88
C SER A 92 4.78 -8.89 0.21
N VAL A 93 4.06 -10.02 0.23
CA VAL A 93 4.34 -11.13 1.16
C VAL A 93 5.71 -11.72 0.89
N LEU A 94 6.07 -11.94 -0.38
CA LEU A 94 7.38 -12.48 -0.74
C LEU A 94 8.52 -11.55 -0.31
N ILE A 95 8.37 -10.23 -0.48
CA ILE A 95 9.36 -9.24 -0.03
C ILE A 95 9.60 -9.38 1.48
N ILE A 96 8.53 -9.37 2.28
CA ILE A 96 8.63 -9.43 3.75
C ILE A 96 9.17 -10.79 4.19
N ALA A 97 8.63 -11.88 3.64
CA ALA A 97 9.04 -13.23 3.99
C ALA A 97 10.51 -13.50 3.64
N THR A 98 10.96 -13.12 2.44
CA THR A 98 12.36 -13.23 2.04
C THR A 98 13.26 -12.42 2.96
N PHE A 99 12.89 -11.19 3.32
CA PHE A 99 13.68 -10.37 4.25
C PHE A 99 13.88 -11.07 5.59
N TYR A 100 12.80 -11.48 6.27
CA TYR A 100 12.90 -12.11 7.59
C TYR A 100 13.49 -13.52 7.57
N THR A 101 13.44 -14.25 6.45
CA THR A 101 14.06 -15.58 6.35
C THR A 101 15.55 -15.54 6.00
N THR A 102 16.03 -14.44 5.41
CA THR A 102 17.43 -14.32 4.97
C THR A 102 18.25 -13.36 5.84
N HIS A 103 17.61 -12.44 6.56
CA HIS A 103 18.23 -11.42 7.41
C HIS A 103 17.75 -11.47 8.86
N GLY A 104 16.88 -12.43 9.22
CA GLY A 104 16.37 -12.65 10.57
C GLY A 104 17.28 -13.52 11.43
#